data_AF-A0A8T5F560-F1
#
_entry.id   AF-A0A8T5F560-F1
#
_cell.length_a   1.000
_cell.length_b   1.000
_cell.length_c   1.000
_cell.angle_alpha   90.00
_cell.angle_beta   90.00
_cell.angle_gamma   90.00
#
_symmetry.space_group_name_H-M   'P 1'
#
loop_
_entity.id
_entity.type
_entity.pdbx_description
1 polymer ?
#
loop_
_entity_poly.entity_id
_entity_poly.type
_entity_poly.pdbx_seq_one_letter_code
_entity_poly.pdbx_strand_id
1 'polypeptide(L)'
;SPLVESSMEVLVESSKKGPSIVSQSLISISNYVNSVQEVGERLKDLLSDIISSMKSQISFMAPVISGIVVGIGSMMVGVISKLSDLTNVDTSSAAALELGNIGGLFDKFNTIPSYFFQIIVGIYVVQIVYVLTVLSNGIENGADKLSEQHRLGKNLIRSVILYSIVALIVVLLFNQLAFFVLENSLK
;
A
#
# COMPACT_ATOMS: atom_id res chain seq x y z
N SER A 1 -31.14 -15.25 2.95
CA SER A 1 -29.91 -15.90 3.43
C SER A 1 -30.11 -17.39 3.28
N PRO A 2 -29.21 -18.11 2.60
CA PRO A 2 -29.33 -19.57 2.38
C PRO A 2 -29.48 -20.35 3.71
N LEU A 3 -28.87 -19.83 4.77
CA LEU A 3 -28.92 -20.42 6.11
C LEU A 3 -30.30 -20.28 6.76
N VAL A 4 -30.98 -19.15 6.57
CA VAL A 4 -32.35 -18.92 7.07
C VAL A 4 -33.35 -19.78 6.30
N GLU A 5 -33.19 -19.86 4.97
CA GLU A 5 -34.04 -20.66 4.10
C GLU A 5 -33.95 -22.15 4.43
N SER A 6 -32.72 -22.69 4.52
CA SER A 6 -32.49 -24.09 4.89
C SER A 6 -32.92 -24.40 6.33
N SER A 7 -32.71 -23.47 7.27
CA SER A 7 -33.19 -23.63 8.66
C SER A 7 -34.72 -23.66 8.72
N MET A 8 -35.40 -22.83 7.92
CA MET A 8 -36.86 -22.77 7.89
C MET A 8 -37.48 -23.97 7.17
N GLU A 9 -36.82 -24.49 6.13
CA GLU A 9 -37.20 -25.72 5.44
C GLU A 9 -37.13 -26.94 6.37
N VAL A 10 -36.05 -27.08 7.14
CA VAL A 10 -35.91 -28.11 8.18
C VAL A 10 -36.99 -27.98 9.25
N LEU A 11 -37.34 -26.75 9.63
CA LEU A 11 -38.37 -26.46 10.64
C LEU A 11 -39.77 -26.86 10.15
N VAL A 12 -40.08 -26.63 8.87
CA VAL A 12 -41.31 -27.06 8.21
C VAL A 12 -41.41 -28.59 8.12
N GLU A 13 -40.32 -29.27 7.77
CA GLU A 13 -40.28 -30.75 7.72
C GLU A 13 -40.39 -31.39 9.12
N SER A 14 -39.76 -30.78 10.13
CA SER A 14 -39.88 -31.23 11.52
C SER A 14 -41.29 -31.00 12.08
N SER A 15 -42.00 -29.95 11.64
CA SER A 15 -43.39 -29.66 12.04
C SER A 15 -44.36 -30.79 11.69
N LYS A 16 -44.11 -31.50 10.57
CA LYS A 16 -44.91 -32.65 10.13
C LYS A 16 -44.69 -33.92 10.96
N LYS A 17 -43.60 -34.00 11.74
CA LYS A 17 -43.19 -35.20 12.51
C LYS A 17 -43.63 -35.18 13.98
N GLY A 18 -44.30 -34.12 14.43
CA GLY A 18 -44.86 -33.98 15.78
C GLY A 18 -44.08 -33.04 16.71
N PRO A 19 -44.73 -32.55 17.79
CA PRO A 19 -44.23 -31.41 18.59
C PRO A 19 -42.90 -31.68 19.32
N SER A 20 -42.62 -32.92 19.72
CA SER A 20 -41.33 -33.26 20.36
C SER A 20 -40.13 -33.17 19.40
N ILE A 21 -40.34 -33.53 18.12
CA ILE A 21 -39.29 -33.49 17.09
C ILE A 21 -39.01 -32.04 16.67
N VAL A 22 -40.06 -31.19 16.63
CA VAL A 22 -39.93 -29.74 16.42
C VAL A 22 -39.10 -29.09 17.51
N SER A 23 -39.40 -29.38 18.78
CA SER A 23 -38.67 -28.87 19.93
C SER A 23 -37.17 -29.17 19.85
N GLN A 24 -36.81 -30.43 19.57
CA GLN A 24 -35.40 -30.82 19.41
C GLN A 24 -34.74 -30.12 18.22
N SER A 25 -35.44 -30.00 17.08
CA SER A 25 -34.92 -29.30 15.90
C SER A 25 -34.68 -27.81 16.17
N LEU A 26 -35.59 -27.16 16.89
CA LEU A 26 -35.46 -25.74 17.29
C LEU A 26 -34.25 -25.53 18.21
N ILE A 27 -34.04 -26.42 19.18
CA ILE A 27 -32.87 -26.37 20.08
C ILE A 27 -31.57 -26.54 19.28
N SER A 28 -31.52 -27.51 18.36
CA SER A 28 -30.35 -27.73 17.51
C SER A 28 -30.05 -26.54 16.59
N ILE A 29 -31.07 -25.94 15.96
CA ILE A 29 -30.91 -24.74 15.13
C ILE A 29 -30.41 -23.56 15.99
N SER A 30 -30.99 -23.37 17.18
CA SER A 30 -30.55 -22.31 18.11
C SER A 30 -29.09 -22.48 18.51
N ASN A 31 -28.68 -23.70 18.87
CA ASN A 31 -27.29 -24.00 19.21
C ASN A 31 -26.36 -23.77 18.01
N TYR A 32 -26.77 -24.17 16.80
CA TYR A 32 -25.99 -23.95 15.58
C TYR A 32 -25.80 -22.45 15.29
N VAL A 33 -26.86 -21.65 15.36
CA VAL A 33 -26.80 -20.19 15.15
C VAL A 33 -25.86 -19.55 16.18
N ASN A 34 -25.96 -19.94 17.46
CA ASN A 34 -25.07 -19.46 18.51
C ASN A 34 -23.60 -19.81 18.22
N SER A 35 -23.31 -21.06 17.81
CA SER A 35 -21.95 -21.47 17.45
C SER A 35 -21.41 -20.73 16.23
N VAL A 36 -22.25 -20.46 15.22
CA VAL A 36 -21.85 -19.67 14.04
C VAL A 36 -21.50 -18.24 14.43
N GLN A 37 -22.29 -17.61 15.31
CA GLN A 37 -21.98 -16.28 15.82
C GLN A 37 -20.66 -16.27 16.60
N GLU A 38 -20.44 -17.24 17.48
CA GLU A 38 -19.21 -17.34 18.28
C GLU A 38 -17.96 -17.52 17.38
N VAL A 39 -18.06 -18.34 16.32
CA VAL A 39 -16.99 -18.46 15.33
C VAL A 39 -16.75 -17.13 14.59
N GLY A 40 -17.80 -16.40 14.25
CA GLY A 40 -17.70 -15.08 13.62
C GLY A 40 -16.99 -14.05 14.50
N GLU A 41 -17.32 -14.01 15.80
CA GLU A 41 -16.65 -13.15 16.78
C GLU A 41 -15.16 -13.52 16.91
N ARG A 42 -14.83 -14.81 17.04
CA ARG A 42 -13.44 -15.26 17.10
C ARG A 42 -12.65 -14.91 15.83
N LEU A 43 -13.26 -15.03 14.66
CA LEU A 43 -12.62 -14.61 13.40
C LEU A 43 -12.36 -13.10 13.39
N LYS A 44 -13.32 -12.30 13.86
CA LYS A 44 -13.16 -10.85 13.95
C LYS A 44 -12.04 -10.46 14.92
N ASP A 45 -11.92 -11.16 16.05
CA ASP A 45 -10.84 -10.94 17.02
C ASP A 45 -9.48 -11.28 16.43
N LEU A 46 -9.35 -12.44 15.77
CA LEU A 46 -8.09 -12.84 15.09
C LEU A 46 -7.70 -11.88 13.97
N LEU A 47 -8.67 -11.33 13.24
CA LEU A 47 -8.42 -10.40 12.15
C LEU A 47 -8.24 -8.95 12.63
N SER A 48 -8.59 -8.64 13.87
CA SER A 48 -8.49 -7.28 14.44
C SER A 48 -7.06 -6.75 14.34
N ASP A 49 -6.07 -7.57 14.67
CA ASP A 49 -4.65 -7.21 14.59
C ASP A 49 -4.21 -6.94 13.14
N ILE A 50 -4.68 -7.77 12.20
CA ILE A 50 -4.40 -7.60 10.77
C ILE A 50 -5.06 -6.32 10.23
N ILE A 51 -6.32 -6.06 10.58
CA ILE A 51 -7.05 -4.85 10.19
C ILE A 51 -6.36 -3.61 10.76
N SER A 52 -5.92 -3.65 12.02
CA SER A 52 -5.18 -2.57 12.66
C SER A 52 -3.86 -2.30 11.93
N SER A 53 -3.11 -3.35 11.60
CA SER A 53 -1.89 -3.26 10.80
C SER A 53 -2.15 -2.67 9.40
N MET A 54 -3.18 -3.13 8.70
CA MET A 54 -3.58 -2.57 7.40
C MET A 54 -3.94 -1.08 7.49
N LYS A 55 -4.68 -0.66 8.53
CA LYS A 55 -5.00 0.76 8.76
C LYS A 55 -3.74 1.59 9.01
N SER A 56 -2.77 1.06 9.75
CA SER A 56 -1.46 1.70 9.96
C SER A 56 -0.67 1.83 8.64
N GLN A 57 -0.68 0.79 7.81
CA GLN A 57 -0.04 0.81 6.50
C GLN A 57 -0.66 1.84 5.56
N ILE A 58 -1.99 1.88 5.50
CA ILE A 58 -2.76 2.86 4.71
C ILE A 58 -2.42 4.29 5.15
N SER A 59 -2.52 4.57 6.45
CA SER A 59 -2.48 5.95 6.95
C SER A 59 -1.07 6.51 7.12
N PHE A 60 -0.05 5.67 7.32
CA PHE A 60 1.28 6.13 7.68
C PHE A 60 2.40 5.41 6.90
N MET A 61 2.55 4.09 7.02
CA MET A 61 3.77 3.44 6.50
C MET A 61 3.89 3.54 4.97
N ALA A 62 2.82 3.26 4.22
CA ALA A 62 2.90 3.26 2.76
C ALA A 62 3.22 4.66 2.17
N PRO A 63 2.58 5.75 2.63
CA PRO A 63 2.98 7.11 2.25
C PRO A 63 4.42 7.46 2.62
N VAL A 64 4.86 7.11 3.83
CA VAL A 64 6.21 7.47 4.32
C VAL A 64 7.29 6.74 3.55
N ILE A 65 7.18 5.42 3.39
CA ILE A 65 8.16 4.61 2.66
C ILE A 65 8.25 5.08 1.21
N SER A 66 7.12 5.35 0.57
CA SER A 66 7.10 5.82 -0.81
C SER A 66 7.74 7.21 -0.96
N GLY A 67 7.52 8.11 -0.01
CA GLY A 67 8.20 9.42 0.02
C GLY A 67 9.72 9.29 0.20
N ILE A 68 10.18 8.35 1.03
CA ILE A 68 11.61 8.06 1.21
C ILE A 68 12.22 7.52 -0.08
N VAL A 69 11.56 6.57 -0.74
CA VAL A 69 12.03 5.97 -2.00
C VAL A 69 12.19 7.02 -3.10
N VAL A 70 11.23 7.95 -3.23
CA VAL A 70 11.34 9.08 -4.19
C VAL A 70 12.52 9.98 -3.84
N GLY A 71 12.71 10.28 -2.56
CA GLY A 71 13.84 11.09 -2.08
C GLY A 71 15.19 10.48 -2.42
N ILE A 72 15.40 9.20 -2.09
CA ILE A 72 16.64 8.48 -2.40
C ILE A 72 16.83 8.37 -3.92
N GLY A 73 15.77 8.09 -4.67
CA GLY A 73 15.80 8.08 -6.14
C GLY A 73 16.28 9.42 -6.72
N SER A 74 15.76 10.53 -6.21
CA SER A 74 16.16 11.88 -6.65
C SER A 74 17.63 12.18 -6.36
N MET A 75 18.15 11.73 -5.21
CA MET A 75 19.55 11.85 -4.84
C MET A 75 20.45 11.06 -5.79
N MET A 76 20.10 9.79 -6.07
CA MET A 76 20.87 8.93 -6.97
C MET A 76 20.96 9.54 -8.37
N VAL A 77 19.84 10.02 -8.92
CA VAL A 77 19.83 10.70 -10.22
C VAL A 77 20.70 11.97 -10.19
N GLY A 78 20.62 12.77 -9.12
CA GLY A 78 21.44 13.97 -8.96
C GLY A 78 22.94 13.71 -8.88
N VAL A 79 23.35 12.63 -8.20
CA VAL A 79 24.76 12.22 -8.12
C VAL A 79 25.26 11.69 -9.47
N ILE A 80 24.48 10.83 -10.15
CA ILE A 80 24.86 10.26 -11.45
C ILE A 80 24.99 11.35 -12.52
N SER A 81 24.03 12.29 -12.59
CA SER A 81 24.07 13.40 -13.56
C SER A 81 25.37 14.21 -13.42
N LYS A 82 25.75 14.55 -12.19
CA LYS A 82 26.96 15.35 -11.94
C LYS A 82 28.25 14.58 -12.15
N LEU A 83 28.25 13.26 -11.93
CA LEU A 83 29.39 12.40 -12.25
C LEU A 83 29.59 12.31 -13.77
N SER A 84 28.49 12.23 -14.55
CA SER A 84 28.53 12.31 -16.02
C SER A 84 29.14 13.64 -16.48
N ASP A 85 28.71 14.76 -15.90
CA ASP A 85 29.25 16.09 -16.22
C ASP A 85 30.77 16.17 -15.98
N LEU A 86 31.28 15.59 -14.89
CA LEU A 86 32.73 15.56 -14.61
C LEU A 86 33.50 14.68 -15.60
N THR A 87 32.93 13.56 -16.04
CA THR A 87 33.59 12.66 -17.02
C THR A 87 33.60 13.22 -18.45
N ASN A 88 32.68 14.12 -18.79
CA ASN A 88 32.56 14.73 -20.11
C ASN A 88 33.51 15.93 -20.33
N VAL A 89 34.19 16.43 -19.29
CA VAL A 89 35.08 17.61 -19.36
C VAL A 89 36.49 17.30 -19.89
N ASP A 90 36.88 16.03 -20.06
CA ASP A 90 38.27 15.65 -20.41
C ASP A 90 38.42 14.73 -21.65
N THR A 91 37.66 15.00 -22.72
CA THR A 91 37.72 14.23 -23.98
C THR A 91 38.94 14.53 -24.86
N SER A 92 40.01 15.14 -24.32
CA SER A 92 41.19 15.60 -25.09
C SER A 92 42.32 14.57 -25.17
N SER A 93 42.19 13.41 -24.53
CA SER A 93 43.27 12.42 -24.42
C SER A 93 42.83 11.04 -24.93
N ALA A 94 43.70 10.34 -25.65
CA ALA A 94 43.39 9.07 -26.35
C ALA A 94 43.00 7.90 -25.40
N ALA A 95 43.23 8.03 -24.09
CA ALA A 95 42.75 7.12 -23.06
C ALA A 95 41.27 7.36 -22.67
N ALA A 96 40.65 8.46 -23.11
CA ALA A 96 39.27 8.83 -22.82
C ALA A 96 38.22 8.09 -23.68
N LEU A 97 38.64 7.34 -24.71
CA LEU A 97 37.71 6.64 -25.60
C LEU A 97 37.09 5.38 -24.97
N GLU A 98 37.78 4.70 -24.06
CA GLU A 98 37.19 3.59 -23.27
C GLU A 98 36.32 4.12 -22.12
N LEU A 99 36.71 5.25 -21.50
CA LEU A 99 35.94 5.88 -20.42
C LEU A 99 34.67 6.58 -20.94
N GLY A 100 34.72 7.15 -22.15
CA GLY A 100 33.55 7.73 -22.83
C GLY A 100 32.49 6.69 -23.21
N ASN A 101 32.86 5.43 -23.37
CA ASN A 101 31.89 4.34 -23.60
C ASN A 101 31.17 3.91 -22.31
N ILE A 102 31.82 4.07 -21.15
CA ILE A 102 31.21 3.91 -19.82
C ILE A 102 30.37 5.15 -19.47
N GLY A 103 30.88 6.37 -19.76
CA GLY A 103 30.13 7.62 -19.63
C GLY A 103 28.85 7.64 -20.48
N GLY A 104 28.91 7.14 -21.70
CA GLY A 104 27.73 6.96 -22.57
C GLY A 104 26.71 5.93 -22.06
N LEU A 105 27.14 4.95 -21.25
CA LEU A 105 26.23 4.05 -20.53
C LEU A 105 25.52 4.80 -19.39
N PHE A 106 26.25 5.66 -18.65
CA PHE A 106 25.69 6.51 -17.60
C PHE A 106 24.77 7.60 -18.14
N ASP A 107 25.02 8.18 -19.32
CA ASP A 107 24.10 9.10 -20.00
C ASP A 107 22.78 8.44 -20.40
N LYS A 108 22.80 7.14 -20.73
CA LYS A 108 21.56 6.35 -20.89
C LYS A 108 20.82 6.13 -19.57
N PHE A 109 21.52 5.99 -18.45
CA PHE A 109 20.89 5.95 -17.11
C PHE A 109 20.44 7.34 -16.62
N ASN A 110 21.07 8.41 -17.09
CA ASN A 110 20.66 9.82 -16.91
C ASN A 110 19.33 10.14 -17.63
N THR A 111 18.82 9.21 -18.46
CA THR A 111 17.58 9.37 -19.25
C THR A 111 16.30 9.02 -18.47
N ILE A 112 16.35 8.68 -17.18
CA ILE A 112 15.14 8.65 -16.35
C ILE A 112 15.09 9.92 -15.49
N PRO A 113 14.42 10.99 -15.97
CA PRO A 113 14.12 12.13 -15.14
C PRO A 113 13.46 11.69 -13.83
N SER A 114 13.97 12.21 -12.71
CA SER A 114 13.42 11.95 -11.36
C SER A 114 11.91 12.26 -11.27
N TYR A 115 11.42 13.16 -12.11
CA TYR A 115 10.00 13.47 -12.26
C TYR A 115 9.16 12.27 -12.72
N PHE A 116 9.63 11.48 -13.69
CA PHE A 116 8.91 10.28 -14.13
C PHE A 116 8.86 9.23 -13.01
N PHE A 117 9.97 9.06 -12.28
CA PHE A 117 10.02 8.17 -11.12
C PHE A 117 9.05 8.61 -10.02
N GLN A 118 8.96 9.91 -9.72
CA GLN A 118 8.04 10.46 -8.74
C GLN A 118 6.56 10.23 -9.10
N ILE A 119 6.19 10.34 -10.38
CA ILE A 119 4.81 10.06 -10.84
C ILE A 119 4.47 8.58 -10.69
N ILE A 120 5.37 7.69 -11.11
CA ILE A 120 5.14 6.23 -11.03
C ILE A 120 4.92 5.81 -9.56
N VAL A 121 5.78 6.30 -8.66
CA VAL A 121 5.63 6.01 -7.22
C VAL A 121 4.38 6.67 -6.63
N GLY A 122 4.01 7.87 -7.09
CA GLY A 122 2.77 8.53 -6.67
C GLY A 122 1.51 7.73 -7.03
N ILE A 123 1.44 7.18 -8.24
CA ILE A 123 0.37 6.27 -8.66
C ILE A 123 0.35 5.00 -7.81
N TYR A 124 1.51 4.44 -7.50
CA TYR A 124 1.63 3.26 -6.65
C TYR A 124 1.04 3.50 -5.25
N VAL A 125 1.30 4.66 -4.63
CA VAL A 125 0.73 5.02 -3.32
C VAL A 125 -0.80 5.01 -3.38
N VAL A 126 -1.39 5.63 -4.42
CA VAL A 126 -2.84 5.67 -4.59
C VAL A 126 -3.42 4.27 -4.76
N GLN A 127 -2.78 3.41 -5.56
CA GLN A 127 -3.22 2.04 -5.79
C GLN A 127 -3.17 1.18 -4.52
N ILE A 128 -2.07 1.24 -3.75
CA ILE A 128 -1.94 0.47 -2.52
C ILE A 128 -2.95 0.90 -1.47
N VAL A 129 -3.15 2.21 -1.29
CA VAL A 129 -4.16 2.75 -0.36
C VAL A 129 -5.56 2.32 -0.76
N TYR A 130 -5.86 2.30 -2.07
CA TYR A 130 -7.12 1.80 -2.59
C TYR A 130 -7.33 0.32 -2.24
N VAL A 131 -6.39 -0.56 -2.62
CA VAL A 131 -6.50 -2.01 -2.40
C VAL A 131 -6.63 -2.35 -0.92
N LEU A 132 -5.77 -1.76 -0.07
CA LEU A 132 -5.80 -2.02 1.37
C LEU A 132 -7.10 -1.50 2.02
N THR A 133 -7.66 -0.38 1.55
CA THR A 133 -8.90 0.14 2.11
C THR A 133 -10.09 -0.74 1.77
N VAL A 134 -10.16 -1.24 0.53
CA VAL A 134 -11.22 -2.19 0.10
C VAL A 134 -11.12 -3.48 0.91
N LEU A 135 -9.93 -4.06 1.04
CA LEU A 135 -9.70 -5.29 1.83
C LEU A 135 -10.04 -5.08 3.30
N SER A 136 -9.56 -4.00 3.92
CA SER A 136 -9.81 -3.71 5.33
C SER A 136 -11.30 -3.49 5.60
N ASN A 137 -12.04 -2.81 4.70
CA ASN A 137 -13.46 -2.59 4.87
C ASN A 137 -14.27 -3.88 4.64
N GLY A 138 -13.88 -4.69 3.66
CA GLY A 138 -14.52 -5.98 3.39
C GLY A 138 -14.43 -6.95 4.58
N ILE A 139 -13.32 -6.93 5.32
CA ILE A 139 -13.16 -7.77 6.52
C ILE A 139 -13.95 -7.21 7.72
N GLU A 140 -13.98 -5.89 7.91
CA GLU A 140 -14.56 -5.26 9.11
C GLU A 140 -16.09 -5.09 9.01
N ASN A 141 -16.59 -4.69 7.85
CA ASN A 141 -17.99 -4.30 7.62
C ASN A 141 -18.71 -5.18 6.58
N GLY A 142 -18.02 -6.15 5.96
CA GLY A 142 -18.60 -6.99 4.91
C GLY A 142 -18.88 -6.22 3.61
N ALA A 143 -19.95 -6.60 2.89
CA ALA A 143 -20.31 -6.04 1.58
C ALA A 143 -21.02 -4.67 1.64
N ASP A 144 -20.66 -3.82 2.61
CA ASP A 144 -21.21 -2.47 2.72
C ASP A 144 -20.42 -1.47 1.85
N LYS A 145 -20.99 -1.16 0.68
CA LYS A 145 -20.44 -0.21 -0.30
C LYS A 145 -20.39 1.23 0.21
N LEU A 146 -21.25 1.59 1.17
CA LEU A 146 -21.37 2.97 1.67
C LEU A 146 -20.23 3.31 2.63
N SER A 147 -19.93 2.40 3.58
CA SER A 147 -18.76 2.53 4.46
C SER A 147 -17.45 2.44 3.67
N GLU A 148 -17.41 1.62 2.63
CA GLU A 148 -16.22 1.46 1.76
C GLU A 148 -15.82 2.79 1.13
N GLN A 149 -16.77 3.46 0.46
CA GLN A 149 -16.53 4.73 -0.23
C GLN A 149 -16.14 5.85 0.74
N HIS A 150 -16.79 5.91 1.91
CA HIS A 150 -16.48 6.92 2.92
C HIS A 150 -15.06 6.75 3.50
N ARG A 151 -14.68 5.52 3.84
CA ARG A 151 -13.35 5.22 4.37
C ARG A 151 -12.27 5.40 3.32
N LEU A 152 -12.55 5.01 2.08
CA LEU A 152 -11.66 5.20 0.95
C LEU A 152 -11.32 6.68 0.76
N GLY A 153 -12.33 7.55 0.68
CA GLY A 153 -12.09 8.98 0.51
C GLY A 153 -11.24 9.59 1.63
N LYS A 154 -11.58 9.29 2.89
CA LYS A 154 -10.85 9.83 4.06
C LYS A 154 -9.41 9.33 4.14
N ASN A 155 -9.20 8.05 3.86
CA ASN A 155 -7.87 7.44 3.87
C ASN A 155 -7.02 7.96 2.71
N LEU A 156 -7.57 7.97 1.50
CA LEU A 156 -6.86 8.42 0.31
C LEU A 156 -6.40 9.88 0.44
N ILE A 157 -7.27 10.78 0.91
CA ILE A 157 -6.91 12.19 1.13
C ILE A 157 -5.78 12.30 2.18
N ARG A 158 -5.90 11.63 3.32
CA ARG A 158 -4.85 11.67 4.36
C ARG A 158 -3.53 11.13 3.86
N SER A 159 -3.54 9.97 3.20
CA SER A 159 -2.34 9.29 2.72
C SER A 159 -1.63 10.07 1.61
N VAL A 160 -2.38 10.69 0.68
CA VAL A 160 -1.80 11.52 -0.38
C VAL A 160 -1.18 12.80 0.17
N ILE A 161 -1.84 13.47 1.13
CA ILE A 161 -1.28 14.65 1.79
C ILE A 161 0.01 14.29 2.54
N LEU A 162 0.00 13.19 3.31
CA LEU A 162 1.16 12.72 4.05
C LEU A 162 2.32 12.38 3.11
N TYR A 163 2.04 11.65 2.02
CA TYR A 163 3.02 11.36 0.97
C TYR A 163 3.64 12.64 0.40
N SER A 164 2.81 13.63 0.04
CA SER A 164 3.29 14.87 -0.55
C SER A 164 4.20 15.66 0.39
N ILE A 165 3.87 15.72 1.68
CA ILE A 165 4.67 16.43 2.69
C ILE A 165 6.00 15.70 2.92
N VAL A 166 5.96 14.37 3.10
CA VAL A 166 7.17 13.57 3.35
C VAL A 166 8.09 13.59 2.13
N ALA A 167 7.56 13.38 0.93
CA ALA A 167 8.35 13.44 -0.29
C ALA A 167 9.05 14.80 -0.45
N LEU A 168 8.34 15.91 -0.20
CA LEU A 168 8.93 17.25 -0.28
C LEU A 168 10.09 17.43 0.72
N ILE A 169 9.88 17.05 1.98
CA ILE A 169 10.91 17.17 3.02
C ILE A 169 12.14 16.31 2.68
N VAL A 170 11.92 15.06 2.30
CA VAL A 170 13.00 14.11 2.05
C VAL A 170 13.80 14.49 0.79
N VAL A 171 13.12 14.92 -0.28
CA VAL A 171 13.80 15.42 -1.49
C VAL A 171 14.65 16.65 -1.16
N LEU A 172 14.14 17.61 -0.37
CA LEU A 172 14.93 18.77 0.05
C LEU A 172 16.17 18.39 0.88
N LEU A 173 16.01 17.51 1.86
CA LEU A 173 17.11 17.06 2.71
C LEU A 173 18.19 16.33 1.91
N PHE A 174 17.81 15.40 1.04
CA PHE A 174 18.79 14.67 0.23
C PHE A 174 19.43 15.51 -0.87
N ASN A 175 18.72 16.51 -1.40
CA ASN A 175 19.33 17.45 -2.36
C ASN A 175 20.45 18.27 -1.70
N GLN A 176 20.24 18.77 -0.47
CA GLN A 176 21.29 19.44 0.29
C GLN A 176 22.47 18.52 0.59
N LEU A 177 22.18 17.27 0.96
CA LEU A 177 23.22 16.28 1.27
C LEU A 177 24.06 15.95 0.03
N ALA A 178 23.42 15.82 -1.14
CA ALA A 178 24.11 15.63 -2.42
C ALA A 178 25.02 16.83 -2.76
N PHE A 179 24.57 18.07 -2.49
CA PHE A 179 25.39 19.27 -2.68
C PHE A 179 26.62 19.26 -1.76
N PHE A 180 26.44 18.94 -0.48
CA PHE A 180 27.51 18.87 0.51
C PHE A 180 28.58 17.81 0.15
N VAL A 181 28.15 16.62 -0.26
CA VAL A 181 29.08 15.55 -0.68
C VAL A 181 29.89 15.97 -1.91
N LEU A 182 29.27 16.69 -2.85
CA LEU A 182 29.95 17.17 -4.04
C LEU A 182 30.98 18.27 -3.76
N GLU A 183 30.64 19.24 -2.91
CA GLU A 183 31.56 20.33 -2.54
C GLU A 183 32.81 19.77 -1.84
N ASN A 184 32.66 18.74 -1.02
CA ASN A 184 33.77 18.07 -0.35
C ASN A 184 34.57 17.13 -1.28
N SER A 185 34.00 16.66 -2.38
CA SER A 185 34.72 15.86 -3.39
C SER A 185 35.53 16.72 -4.37
N LEU A 186 35.34 18.04 -4.36
CA LEU A 186 36.04 19.02 -5.23
C LEU A 186 37.22 19.72 -4.53
N LYS A 187 37.55 19.35 -3.28
CA LYS A 187 38.78 19.74 -2.58
C LYS A 187 39.73 18.55 -2.45
#